data_AF-A0A523BAM8-F1
#
_entry.id   AF-A0A523BAM8-F1
#
_cell.length_a   1.000
_cell.length_b   1.000
_cell.length_c   1.000
_cell.angle_alpha   90.00
_cell.angle_beta   90.00
_cell.angle_gamma   90.00
#
_symmetry.space_group_name_H-M   'P 1'
#
loop_
_entity.id
_entity.type
_entity.pdbx_description
1 polymer ?
#
loop_
_entity_poly.entity_id
_entity_poly.type
_entity_poly.pdbx_seq_one_letter_code
_entity_poly.pdbx_strand_id
1 'polypeptide(L)' 'MPQYICNNCRKIVDMKELFSLPGVRCPYCGYRILFKIRPQVVKEIKTK' A
#
# COMPACT_ATOMS: atom_id res chain seq x y z
N MET A 1 0.31 8.52 6.92
CA MET A 1 0.14 7.07 7.19
C MET A 1 0.58 6.29 5.96
N PRO A 2 1.22 5.11 6.09
CA PRO A 2 1.66 4.36 4.92
C PRO A 2 0.45 3.74 4.22
N GLN A 3 0.24 4.16 2.97
CA GLN A 3 -0.77 3.63 2.09
C GLN A 3 -0.17 2.48 1.26
N TYR A 4 -0.97 1.45 1.02
CA TYR A 4 -0.60 0.31 0.19
C TYR A 4 -1.46 0.27 -1.05
N ILE A 5 -0.89 -0.15 -2.18
CA ILE A 5 -1.62 -0.40 -3.40
C ILE A 5 -1.65 -1.91 -3.67
N CYS A 6 -2.83 -2.44 -3.94
CA CYS A 6 -2.93 -3.82 -4.39
C CYS A 6 -2.55 -3.97 -5.87
N ASN A 7 -1.76 -4.99 -6.20
CA ASN A 7 -1.34 -5.24 -7.58
C ASN A 7 -2.51 -5.48 -8.54
N ASN A 8 -3.57 -6.16 -8.06
CA ASN A 8 -4.66 -6.61 -8.93
C ASN A 8 -5.76 -5.54 -9.08
N CYS A 9 -6.27 -4.99 -7.97
CA CYS A 9 -7.37 -4.02 -8.02
C CYS A 9 -6.89 -2.56 -8.08
N ARG A 10 -5.58 -2.30 -7.93
CA ARG A 10 -4.97 -0.96 -7.86
C ARG A 10 -5.60 -0.02 -6.82
N LYS A 11 -6.41 -0.56 -5.91
CA LYS A 11 -7.02 0.22 -4.83
C LYS A 11 -5.96 0.54 -3.78
N ILE A 12 -6.08 1.75 -3.26
CA ILE A 12 -5.31 2.25 -2.13
C ILE A 12 -5.97 1.69 -0.87
N VAL A 13 -5.19 1.01 -0.05
CA VAL A 13 -5.61 0.34 1.18
C VAL A 13 -4.74 0.87 2.31
N ASP A 14 -5.38 1.26 3.41
CA ASP A 14 -4.68 1.70 4.60
C ASP A 14 -4.30 0.51 5.51
N MET A 15 -3.25 0.67 6.30
CA MET A 15 -2.83 -0.35 7.28
C MET A 15 -3.97 -0.82 8.19
N LYS A 16 -4.86 0.11 8.58
CA LYS A 16 -6.00 -0.18 9.46
C LYS A 16 -6.91 -1.26 8.87
N GLU A 17 -7.07 -1.29 7.55
CA GLU A 17 -7.90 -2.26 6.84
C GLU A 17 -7.22 -3.63 6.70
N LEU A 18 -5.88 -3.67 6.71
CA LEU A 18 -5.12 -4.94 6.72
C LEU A 18 -5.16 -5.62 8.08
N PHE A 19 -5.16 -4.85 9.17
CA PHE A 19 -5.21 -5.41 10.54
C PHE A 19 -6.59 -5.95 10.93
N SER A 20 -7.65 -5.65 10.17
CA SER A 20 -9.01 -6.13 10.44
C SER A 20 -9.19 -7.63 10.17
N LEU A 21 -8.27 -8.28 9.45
CA LEU A 21 -8.31 -9.71 9.14
C LEU A 21 -6.99 -10.37 9.55
N PRO A 22 -7.01 -11.64 10.01
CA PRO A 22 -5.79 -12.39 10.27
C PRO A 22 -5.09 -12.70 8.93
N GLY A 23 -4.15 -11.83 8.55
CA GLY A 23 -3.27 -12.01 7.40
C GLY A 23 -3.26 -10.83 6.42
N VAL A 24 -2.16 -10.71 5.66
CA VAL A 24 -1.99 -9.67 4.63
C VAL A 24 -2.84 -10.02 3.41
N ARG A 25 -4.11 -9.59 3.41
CA ARG A 25 -5.05 -9.78 2.29
C ARG A 25 -5.68 -8.46 1.92
N CYS A 26 -5.80 -8.20 0.62
CA CYS A 26 -6.58 -7.06 0.15
C CYS A 26 -8.08 -7.32 0.41
N PRO A 27 -8.80 -6.42 1.10
CA PRO A 27 -10.22 -6.60 1.43
C PRO A 27 -11.13 -6.64 0.21
N TYR A 28 -10.67 -6.14 -0.94
CA TYR A 28 -11.47 -6.04 -2.16
C TYR A 28 -11.33 -7.23 -3.11
N CYS A 29 -10.22 -7.96 -3.07
CA CYS A 29 -9.93 -8.99 -4.09
C CYS A 29 -9.22 -10.23 -3.54
N GLY A 30 -8.95 -10.31 -2.23
CA GLY A 30 -8.29 -11.46 -1.60
C GLY A 30 -6.83 -11.66 -1.99
N TYR A 31 -6.26 -10.79 -2.84
CA TYR A 31 -4.86 -10.83 -3.23
C TYR A 31 -3.93 -10.56 -2.03
N ARG A 32 -2.79 -11.26 -2.00
CA ARG A 32 -1.82 -11.21 -0.90
C ARG A 32 -0.64 -10.25 -1.14
N ILE A 33 -0.51 -9.74 -2.37
CA ILE A 33 0.60 -8.88 -2.77
C ILE A 33 0.14 -7.42 -2.77
N LEU A 34 0.77 -6.63 -1.90
CA LEU A 34 0.52 -5.21 -1.70
C LEU A 34 1.86 -4.45 -1.82
N PHE A 35 1.87 -3.35 -2.56
CA PHE A 35 3.03 -2.48 -2.69
C PHE A 35 2.87 -1.24 -1.82
N LYS A 36 3.94 -0.79 -1.19
CA LYS A 36 3.92 0.46 -0.43
C LYS A 36 3.95 1.64 -1.40
N ILE A 37 3.00 2.56 -1.26
CA ILE A 37 2.96 3.77 -2.09
C ILE A 37 4.11 4.70 -1.69
N ARG A 38 4.63 5.44 -2.68
CA ARG A 38 5.65 6.46 -2.45
C ARG A 38 5.11 7.47 -1.42
N PRO A 39 5.86 7.77 -0.34
CA PRO A 39 5.43 8.77 0.62
C PRO A 39 5.27 10.14 -0.06
N GLN A 40 4.32 10.95 0.41
CA GLN A 40 4.09 12.32 -0.07
C GLN A 40 5.23 13.30 0.31
N VAL A 41 6.25 12.81 1.00
CA VAL A 41 7.42 13.61 1.37
C VAL A 41 8.28 13.84 0.13
N VAL A 42 8.59 15.11 -0.14
CA VAL A 42 9.49 15.50 -1.23
C VAL A 42 10.87 14.91 -0.96
N LYS A 43 11.42 14.21 -1.95
CA LYS A 43 12.78 13.68 -1.88
C LYS A 43 13.70 14.62 -2.66
N GLU A 44 14.63 15.26 -1.97
CA GLU A 44 15.71 16.00 -2.63
C GLU A 44 16.69 15.02 -3.28
N ILE A 45 16.98 15.24 -4.57
CA ILE A 45 17.88 14.41 -5.36
C ILE A 45 18.97 15.36 -5.87
N LYS A 46 20.22 15.16 -5.42
CA LYS A 46 21.35 15.90 -5.97
C LYS A 46 21.60 15.43 -7.40
N THR A 47 21.61 16.39 -8.32
CA THR A 47 22.07 16.15 -9.70
C THR A 47 23.58 16.35 -9.72
N LYS A 48 24.32 15.53 -10.49
CA LYS A 48 25.77 15.70 -10.68
C LYS A 48 26.08 17.08 -11.26
#